data_AF-A0A946GVE8-F1
#
_entry.id   AF-A0A946GVE8-F1
#
_cell.length_a   1.000
_cell.length_b   1.000
_cell.length_c   1.000
_cell.angle_alpha   90.00
_cell.angle_beta   90.00
_cell.angle_gamma   90.00
#
_symmetry.space_group_name_H-M   'P 1'
#
loop_
_entity.id
_entity.type
_entity.pdbx_description
1 polymer ?
#
loop_
_entity_poly.entity_id
_entity_poly.type
_entity_poly.pdbx_seq_one_letter_code
_entity_poly.pdbx_strand_id
1 'polypeptide(L)'
;MTREDGSSLFTDFLFYFQLVAATVVVVNQVETMKVSIDGVSVTWFGFWLAFLSINLVLAFNVLKTHQDRVSKQTFFIYVVWTLAIGAIFINLLRQNVQWTEVDYWTTVITGSGIFTSLCVARLIGIAYSDPLVRSSFAVFLKAVPQLTLAWNIFLYGGDGLSVSLVIAGHLTIATRLIQVWYSAKIGGWDRNRIGIAVGELANQISWAVATVVWIFVD
;
A
#
# COMPACT_ATOMS: atom_id res chain seq x y z
N MET A 1 14.19 -34.75 -5.04
CA MET A 1 13.10 -34.76 -4.04
C MET A 1 13.60 -34.03 -2.82
N THR A 2 13.62 -32.69 -2.87
CA THR A 2 14.33 -31.88 -1.88
C THR A 2 13.75 -30.47 -1.80
N ARG A 3 13.18 -30.13 -0.63
CA ARG A 3 12.99 -28.76 -0.09
C ARG A 3 11.78 -27.90 -0.53
N GLU A 4 10.72 -28.46 -1.11
CA GLU A 4 9.55 -27.66 -1.54
C GLU A 4 8.43 -27.50 -0.49
N ASP A 5 8.26 -28.43 0.47
CA ASP A 5 7.00 -28.50 1.25
C ASP A 5 6.80 -27.39 2.29
N GLY A 6 7.86 -26.91 2.96
CA GLY A 6 7.71 -25.89 4.00
C GLY A 6 7.48 -24.48 3.46
N SER A 7 8.08 -24.16 2.30
CA SER A 7 7.95 -22.83 1.68
C SER A 7 6.61 -22.68 0.94
N SER A 8 6.07 -23.77 0.43
CA SER A 8 4.80 -23.76 -0.31
C SER A 8 3.62 -23.52 0.65
N LEU A 9 3.58 -24.19 1.80
CA LEU A 9 2.52 -24.03 2.79
C LEU A 9 2.51 -22.63 3.41
N PHE A 10 3.70 -22.07 3.70
CA PHE A 10 3.80 -20.74 4.26
C PHE A 10 3.38 -19.64 3.27
N THR A 11 3.76 -19.77 2.00
CA THR A 11 3.32 -18.82 0.95
C THR A 11 1.81 -18.89 0.70
N ASP A 12 1.23 -20.09 0.74
CA ASP A 12 -0.22 -20.28 0.64
C ASP A 12 -0.95 -19.65 1.82
N PHE A 13 -0.45 -19.86 3.05
CA PHE A 13 -1.02 -19.22 4.24
C PHE A 13 -1.05 -17.70 4.10
N LEU A 14 0.07 -17.08 3.68
CA LEU A 14 0.13 -15.63 3.49
C LEU A 14 -0.80 -15.15 2.38
N PHE A 15 -0.99 -15.94 1.33
CA PHE A 15 -1.96 -15.65 0.28
C PHE A 15 -3.40 -15.62 0.83
N TYR A 16 -3.84 -16.69 1.48
CA TYR A 16 -5.19 -16.76 2.05
C TYR A 16 -5.41 -15.71 3.14
N PHE A 17 -4.40 -15.44 3.96
CA PHE A 17 -4.43 -14.38 4.96
C PHE A 17 -4.73 -13.01 4.31
N GLN A 18 -4.06 -12.67 3.21
CA GLN A 18 -4.28 -11.40 2.50
C GLN A 18 -5.70 -11.31 1.92
N LEU A 19 -6.27 -12.41 1.43
CA LEU A 19 -7.64 -12.45 0.92
C LEU A 19 -8.68 -12.21 2.02
N VAL A 20 -8.51 -12.88 3.16
CA VAL A 20 -9.37 -12.69 4.33
C VAL A 20 -9.23 -11.27 4.86
N ALA A 21 -8.00 -10.77 4.98
CA ALA A 21 -7.73 -9.40 5.44
C ALA A 21 -8.40 -8.37 4.52
N ALA A 22 -8.27 -8.49 3.21
CA ALA A 22 -8.91 -7.56 2.27
C ALA A 22 -10.44 -7.55 2.42
N THR A 23 -11.05 -8.72 2.63
CA THR A 23 -12.50 -8.88 2.81
C THR A 23 -12.96 -8.25 4.13
N VAL A 24 -12.27 -8.53 5.24
CA VAL A 24 -12.60 -7.95 6.55
C VAL A 24 -12.44 -6.44 6.52
N VAL A 25 -11.36 -5.95 5.91
CA VAL A 25 -11.08 -4.52 5.78
C VAL A 25 -12.16 -3.82 4.97
N VAL A 26 -12.51 -4.31 3.77
CA VAL A 26 -13.50 -3.61 2.92
C VAL A 26 -14.87 -3.53 3.61
N VAL A 27 -15.34 -4.63 4.21
CA VAL A 27 -16.65 -4.67 4.87
C VAL A 27 -16.66 -3.70 6.04
N ASN A 28 -15.73 -3.86 6.99
CA ASN A 28 -15.72 -3.04 8.19
C ASN A 28 -15.44 -1.57 7.88
N GLN A 29 -14.55 -1.26 6.95
CA GLN A 29 -14.27 0.11 6.56
C GLN A 29 -15.48 0.78 5.93
N VAL A 30 -16.22 0.08 5.07
CA VAL A 30 -17.47 0.61 4.49
C VAL A 30 -18.52 0.83 5.57
N GLU A 31 -18.68 -0.10 6.53
CA GLU A 31 -19.62 0.06 7.65
C GLU A 31 -19.24 1.23 8.56
N THR A 32 -17.97 1.36 8.96
CA THR A 32 -17.46 2.51 9.73
C THR A 32 -17.75 3.81 9.00
N MET A 33 -17.52 3.85 7.69
CA MET A 33 -17.76 5.04 6.87
C MET A 33 -19.23 5.39 6.67
N LYS A 34 -20.19 4.56 7.10
CA LYS A 34 -21.60 4.97 7.15
C LYS A 34 -21.90 5.81 8.38
N VAL A 35 -21.06 5.73 9.41
CA VAL A 35 -21.20 6.45 10.68
C VAL A 35 -20.46 7.78 10.61
N SER A 36 -19.18 7.75 10.21
CA SER A 36 -18.37 8.95 10.03
C SER A 36 -17.36 8.78 8.89
N ILE A 37 -17.03 9.86 8.20
CA ILE A 37 -15.90 9.93 7.24
C ILE A 37 -14.77 10.82 7.76
N ASP A 38 -14.78 11.13 9.05
CA ASP A 38 -13.73 11.92 9.67
C ASP A 38 -12.41 11.17 9.65
N GLY A 39 -11.32 11.91 9.49
CA GLY A 39 -9.98 11.35 9.42
C GLY A 39 -9.64 10.67 8.10
N VAL A 40 -10.59 10.36 7.21
CA VAL A 40 -10.29 9.86 5.85
C VAL A 40 -10.18 11.01 4.84
N SER A 41 -9.43 10.79 3.76
CA SER A 41 -9.26 11.79 2.69
C SER A 41 -9.35 11.17 1.29
N VAL A 42 -9.74 12.00 0.31
CA VAL A 42 -9.89 11.60 -1.10
C VAL A 42 -8.54 11.15 -1.66
N THR A 43 -7.50 11.93 -1.39
CA THR A 43 -6.16 11.69 -1.90
C THR A 43 -5.49 10.48 -1.28
N TRP A 44 -5.77 10.16 -0.02
CA TRP A 44 -5.23 8.96 0.61
C TRP A 44 -5.73 7.69 -0.07
N PHE A 45 -7.05 7.53 -0.23
CA PHE A 45 -7.60 6.37 -0.94
C PHE A 45 -7.29 6.42 -2.44
N GLY A 46 -7.32 7.60 -3.06
CA GLY A 46 -6.99 7.77 -4.48
C GLY A 46 -5.55 7.36 -4.81
N PHE A 47 -4.57 7.82 -4.03
CA PHE A 47 -3.17 7.44 -4.25
C PHE A 47 -2.87 6.00 -3.85
N TRP A 48 -3.54 5.46 -2.83
CA TRP A 48 -3.49 4.03 -2.55
C TRP A 48 -4.00 3.21 -3.75
N LEU A 49 -5.12 3.60 -4.34
CA LEU A 49 -5.66 2.93 -5.51
C LEU A 49 -4.72 3.04 -6.72
N ALA A 50 -4.08 4.20 -6.93
CA ALA A 50 -3.06 4.38 -7.95
C ALA A 50 -1.84 3.45 -7.74
N PHE A 51 -1.35 3.37 -6.51
CA PHE A 51 -0.28 2.43 -6.13
C PHE A 51 -0.66 0.98 -6.43
N LEU A 52 -1.86 0.54 -6.05
CA LEU A 52 -2.33 -0.81 -6.30
C LEU A 52 -2.50 -1.09 -7.80
N SER A 53 -3.00 -0.12 -8.57
CA SER A 53 -3.18 -0.24 -10.02
C SER A 53 -1.85 -0.42 -10.74
N ILE A 54 -0.82 0.34 -10.36
CA ILE A 54 0.54 0.19 -10.91
C ILE A 54 1.07 -1.20 -10.62
N ASN A 55 0.95 -1.67 -9.37
CA ASN A 55 1.44 -2.98 -9.00
C ASN A 55 0.65 -4.13 -9.64
N LEU A 56 -0.65 -3.95 -9.87
CA LEU A 56 -1.49 -4.91 -10.58
C LEU A 56 -1.01 -5.10 -12.02
N VAL A 57 -0.70 -4.02 -12.73
CA VAL A 57 -0.14 -4.08 -14.09
C VAL A 57 1.22 -4.79 -14.09
N LEU A 58 2.09 -4.51 -13.12
CA LEU A 58 3.37 -5.20 -12.98
C LEU A 58 3.20 -6.70 -12.72
N ALA A 59 2.30 -7.07 -11.80
CA ALA A 59 2.00 -8.46 -11.50
C ALA A 59 1.39 -9.20 -12.69
N PHE A 60 0.53 -8.54 -13.48
CA PHE A 60 -0.03 -9.11 -14.70
C PHE A 60 1.04 -9.40 -15.76
N ASN A 61 2.01 -8.49 -15.92
CA ASN A 61 3.11 -8.69 -16.86
C ASN A 61 4.02 -9.85 -16.43
N VAL A 62 4.29 -10.00 -15.12
CA VAL A 62 5.01 -11.17 -14.59
C VAL A 62 4.22 -12.45 -14.85
N LEU A 63 2.89 -12.43 -14.63
CA LEU A 63 2.04 -13.59 -14.88
C LEU A 63 2.08 -14.03 -16.35
N LYS A 64 2.09 -13.09 -17.31
CA LYS A 64 2.20 -13.42 -18.75
C LYS A 64 3.44 -14.24 -19.09
N THR A 65 4.55 -14.01 -18.40
CA THR A 65 5.83 -14.71 -18.65
C THR A 65 6.05 -15.90 -17.73
N HIS A 66 5.52 -15.85 -16.51
CA HIS A 66 5.66 -16.87 -15.48
C HIS A 66 4.28 -17.27 -14.93
N GLN A 67 3.83 -18.45 -15.36
CA GLN A 67 2.52 -19.00 -14.98
C GLN A 67 2.58 -19.88 -13.72
N ASP A 68 3.62 -19.72 -12.92
CA ASP A 68 3.79 -20.43 -11.66
C ASP A 68 2.75 -19.98 -10.60
N ARG A 69 2.63 -20.78 -9.55
CA ARG A 69 1.62 -20.59 -8.50
C ARG A 69 1.78 -19.25 -7.78
N VAL A 70 2.99 -18.83 -7.49
CA VAL A 70 3.27 -17.61 -6.71
C VAL A 70 2.93 -16.39 -7.55
N SER A 71 3.31 -16.38 -8.83
CA SER A 71 2.94 -15.31 -9.77
C SER A 71 1.42 -15.14 -9.89
N LYS A 72 0.67 -16.25 -9.96
CA LYS A 72 -0.81 -16.24 -9.94
C LYS A 72 -1.38 -15.68 -8.64
N GLN A 73 -0.84 -16.10 -7.49
CA GLN A 73 -1.25 -15.63 -6.17
C GLN A 73 -1.01 -14.12 -6.00
N THR A 74 0.17 -13.62 -6.39
CA THR A 74 0.51 -12.19 -6.33
C THR A 74 -0.42 -11.36 -7.22
N PHE A 75 -0.66 -11.79 -8.46
CA PHE A 75 -1.62 -11.12 -9.34
C PHE A 75 -3.01 -11.05 -8.70
N PHE A 76 -3.50 -12.17 -8.17
CA PHE A 76 -4.83 -12.24 -7.55
C PHE A 76 -4.94 -11.38 -6.28
N ILE A 77 -3.89 -11.32 -5.44
CA ILE A 77 -3.82 -10.41 -4.28
C ILE A 77 -4.00 -8.96 -4.74
N TYR A 78 -3.30 -8.54 -5.79
CA TYR A 78 -3.42 -7.17 -6.30
C TYR A 78 -4.80 -6.88 -6.89
N VAL A 79 -5.42 -7.84 -7.59
CA VAL A 79 -6.82 -7.71 -8.05
C VAL A 79 -7.73 -7.46 -6.86
N VAL A 80 -7.66 -8.32 -5.84
CA VAL A 80 -8.56 -8.26 -4.67
C VAL A 80 -8.37 -6.98 -3.89
N TRP A 81 -7.14 -6.56 -3.61
CA TRP A 81 -6.89 -5.29 -2.92
C TRP A 81 -7.30 -4.07 -3.76
N THR A 82 -7.08 -4.09 -5.07
CA THR A 82 -7.53 -3.00 -5.96
C THR A 82 -9.04 -2.85 -5.91
N LEU A 83 -9.78 -3.97 -5.97
CA LEU A 83 -11.25 -3.95 -5.85
C LEU A 83 -11.71 -3.51 -4.47
N ALA A 84 -11.08 -4.01 -3.40
CA ALA A 84 -11.41 -3.64 -2.02
C ALA A 84 -11.24 -2.14 -1.77
N ILE A 85 -10.08 -1.59 -2.11
CA ILE A 85 -9.80 -0.16 -1.95
C ILE A 85 -10.63 0.68 -2.92
N GLY A 86 -10.84 0.21 -4.15
CA GLY A 86 -11.73 0.87 -5.11
C GLY A 86 -13.17 0.96 -4.58
N ALA A 87 -13.69 -0.08 -3.94
CA ALA A 87 -15.01 -0.07 -3.32
C ALA A 87 -15.11 0.93 -2.16
N ILE A 88 -14.10 0.97 -1.28
CA ILE A 88 -14.03 1.97 -0.19
C ILE A 88 -13.97 3.39 -0.78
N PHE A 89 -13.15 3.60 -1.80
CA PHE A 89 -13.00 4.91 -2.42
C PHE A 89 -14.28 5.39 -3.11
N ILE A 90 -14.95 4.51 -3.86
CA ILE A 90 -16.27 4.82 -4.44
C ILE A 90 -17.30 5.12 -3.34
N ASN A 91 -17.29 4.37 -2.24
CA ASN A 91 -18.16 4.63 -1.09
C ASN A 91 -17.90 6.03 -0.51
N LEU A 92 -16.64 6.43 -0.36
CA LEU A 92 -16.27 7.77 0.10
C LEU A 92 -16.79 8.86 -0.83
N LEU A 93 -16.57 8.72 -2.15
CA LEU A 93 -17.00 9.71 -3.13
C LEU A 93 -18.54 9.88 -3.16
N ARG A 94 -19.29 8.82 -2.89
CA ARG A 94 -20.77 8.87 -2.80
C ARG A 94 -21.29 9.66 -1.60
N GLN A 95 -20.45 9.90 -0.60
CA GLN A 95 -20.81 10.66 0.59
C GLN A 95 -20.59 12.17 0.43
N ASN A 96 -20.34 12.64 -0.81
CA ASN A 96 -20.07 14.05 -1.12
C ASN A 96 -18.92 14.64 -0.29
N VAL A 97 -17.89 13.83 -0.01
CA VAL A 97 -16.67 14.30 0.64
C VAL A 97 -16.10 15.49 -0.14
N GLN A 98 -15.68 16.52 0.58
CA GLN A 98 -15.09 17.71 -0.02
C GLN A 98 -13.58 17.56 -0.18
N TRP A 99 -13.02 18.17 -1.21
CA TRP A 99 -11.58 18.26 -1.36
C TRP A 99 -11.01 19.19 -0.29
N THR A 100 -10.14 18.67 0.57
CA THR A 100 -9.60 19.41 1.73
C THR A 100 -8.27 20.10 1.42
N GLU A 101 -7.81 20.95 2.35
CA GLU A 101 -6.44 21.46 2.32
C GLU A 101 -5.41 20.32 2.42
N VAL A 102 -5.71 19.28 3.21
CA VAL A 102 -4.84 18.11 3.31
C VAL A 102 -4.73 17.41 1.96
N ASP A 103 -5.83 17.28 1.20
CA ASP A 103 -5.81 16.72 -0.15
C ASP A 103 -4.95 17.54 -1.11
N TYR A 104 -5.04 18.87 -1.04
CA TYR A 104 -4.21 19.76 -1.83
C TYR A 104 -2.72 19.52 -1.56
N TRP A 105 -2.29 19.58 -0.30
CA TRP A 105 -0.88 19.37 0.05
C TRP A 105 -0.39 17.95 -0.22
N THR A 106 -1.22 16.94 0.03
CA THR A 106 -0.89 15.54 -0.30
C THR A 106 -0.61 15.40 -1.80
N THR A 107 -1.44 16.00 -2.64
CA THR A 107 -1.28 15.96 -4.10
C THR A 107 -0.02 16.69 -4.56
N VAL A 108 0.24 17.89 -4.02
CA VAL A 108 1.43 18.68 -4.36
C VAL A 108 2.70 17.93 -3.96
N ILE A 109 2.82 17.47 -2.72
CA ILE A 109 4.02 16.78 -2.23
C ILE A 109 4.25 15.47 -3.01
N THR A 110 3.19 14.69 -3.23
CA THR A 110 3.27 13.43 -3.99
C THR A 110 3.71 13.69 -5.44
N GLY A 111 3.05 14.63 -6.12
CA GLY A 111 3.33 14.97 -7.51
C GLY A 111 4.74 15.53 -7.70
N SER A 112 5.13 16.51 -6.87
CA SER A 112 6.48 17.09 -6.89
C SER A 112 7.56 16.08 -6.54
N GLY A 113 7.29 15.15 -5.61
CA GLY A 113 8.20 14.07 -5.24
C GLY A 113 8.46 13.07 -6.37
N ILE A 114 7.40 12.62 -7.04
CA ILE A 114 7.49 11.75 -8.23
C ILE A 114 8.22 12.48 -9.36
N PHE A 115 7.87 13.74 -9.63
CA PHE A 115 8.53 14.55 -10.65
C PHE A 115 10.03 14.72 -10.36
N THR A 116 10.39 15.04 -9.12
CA THR A 116 11.79 15.17 -8.69
C THR A 116 12.54 13.85 -8.86
N SER A 117 11.92 12.73 -8.49
CA SER A 117 12.52 11.39 -8.67
C SER A 117 12.83 11.09 -10.14
N LEU A 118 11.93 11.46 -11.05
CA LEU A 118 12.12 11.33 -12.49
C LEU A 118 13.26 12.24 -13.00
N CYS A 119 13.29 13.50 -12.57
CA CYS A 119 14.37 14.42 -12.93
C CYS A 119 15.73 13.92 -12.46
N VAL A 120 15.83 13.49 -11.20
CA VAL A 120 17.07 12.93 -10.64
C VAL A 120 17.49 11.68 -11.42
N ALA A 121 16.57 10.76 -11.70
CA ALA A 121 16.86 9.57 -12.49
C ALA A 121 17.45 9.92 -13.87
N ARG A 122 16.86 10.93 -14.54
CA ARG A 122 17.33 11.41 -15.84
C ARG A 122 18.73 12.05 -15.76
N LEU A 123 19.00 12.81 -14.69
CA LEU A 123 20.28 13.51 -14.47
C LEU A 123 21.42 12.54 -14.17
N ILE A 124 21.17 11.49 -13.39
CA ILE A 124 22.19 10.47 -13.05
C ILE A 124 22.24 9.31 -14.05
N GLY A 125 21.46 9.39 -15.14
CA GLY A 125 21.51 8.44 -16.25
C GLY A 125 20.95 7.04 -15.93
N ILE A 126 20.09 6.91 -14.92
CA ILE A 126 19.42 5.63 -14.62
C ILE A 126 18.06 5.56 -15.30
N ALA A 127 17.67 4.36 -15.72
CA ALA A 127 16.37 4.13 -16.33
C ALA A 127 15.23 4.37 -15.33
N TYR A 128 14.08 4.87 -15.80
CA TYR A 128 12.87 4.98 -14.96
C TYR A 128 12.32 3.62 -14.52
N SER A 129 12.75 2.55 -15.18
CA SER A 129 12.49 1.18 -14.75
C SER A 129 13.39 0.70 -13.62
N ASP A 130 14.41 1.48 -13.22
CA ASP A 130 15.30 1.11 -12.11
C ASP A 130 14.49 0.91 -10.82
N PRO A 131 14.78 -0.13 -10.04
CA PRO A 131 13.96 -0.47 -8.88
C PRO A 131 13.94 0.62 -7.81
N LEU A 132 15.00 1.43 -7.68
CA LEU A 132 15.04 2.52 -6.70
C LEU A 132 14.17 3.71 -7.14
N VAL A 133 14.06 3.96 -8.44
CA VAL A 133 13.14 4.99 -8.98
C VAL A 133 11.69 4.56 -8.79
N ARG A 134 11.39 3.28 -9.04
CA ARG A 134 10.04 2.74 -8.79
C ARG A 134 9.70 2.69 -7.30
N SER A 135 10.69 2.41 -6.45
CA SER A 135 10.53 2.45 -4.99
C SER A 135 10.16 3.86 -4.51
N SER A 136 10.77 4.91 -5.08
CA SER A 136 10.39 6.28 -4.69
C SER A 136 8.93 6.58 -5.01
N PHE A 137 8.37 6.02 -6.09
CA PHE A 137 6.95 6.18 -6.39
C PHE A 137 6.08 5.48 -5.34
N ALA A 138 6.49 4.31 -4.82
CA ALA A 138 5.79 3.65 -3.73
C ALA A 138 5.80 4.50 -2.45
N VAL A 139 6.92 5.17 -2.14
CA VAL A 139 7.01 6.12 -1.01
C VAL A 139 6.03 7.28 -1.22
N PHE A 140 6.03 7.91 -2.39
CA PHE A 140 5.17 9.07 -2.65
C PHE A 140 3.69 8.70 -2.78
N LEU A 141 3.33 7.56 -3.36
CA LEU A 141 1.93 7.15 -3.50
C LEU A 141 1.34 6.49 -2.27
N LYS A 142 2.16 6.17 -1.26
CA LYS A 142 1.70 5.45 -0.07
C LYS A 142 2.11 6.11 1.23
N ALA A 143 3.41 6.27 1.47
CA ALA A 143 3.91 6.78 2.74
C ALA A 143 3.55 8.25 2.96
N VAL A 144 3.73 9.10 1.94
CA VAL A 144 3.34 10.52 2.02
C VAL A 144 1.83 10.67 2.31
N PRO A 145 0.91 10.03 1.57
CA PRO A 145 -0.52 10.06 1.88
C PRO A 145 -0.88 9.53 3.27
N GLN A 146 -0.12 8.60 3.84
CA GLN A 146 -0.35 8.14 5.21
C GLN A 146 0.16 9.15 6.26
N LEU A 147 1.24 9.87 5.98
CA LEU A 147 1.70 10.95 6.86
C LEU A 147 0.74 12.14 6.83
N THR A 148 0.22 12.49 5.67
CA THR A 148 -0.81 13.54 5.56
C THR A 148 -2.16 13.06 6.08
N LEU A 149 -2.46 11.76 6.01
CA LEU A 149 -3.60 11.18 6.75
C LEU A 149 -3.46 11.38 8.26
N ALA A 150 -2.26 11.19 8.83
CA ALA A 150 -2.04 11.48 10.25
C ALA A 150 -2.37 12.95 10.58
N TRP A 151 -1.98 13.88 9.71
CA TRP A 151 -2.38 15.28 9.84
C TRP A 151 -3.90 15.48 9.70
N ASN A 152 -4.55 14.78 8.77
CA ASN A 152 -6.00 14.80 8.60
C ASN A 152 -6.74 14.32 9.86
N ILE A 153 -6.30 13.20 10.43
CA ILE A 153 -6.84 12.64 11.66
C ILE A 153 -6.68 13.62 12.81
N PHE A 154 -5.49 14.23 12.94
CA PHE A 154 -5.24 15.23 13.97
C PHE A 154 -6.19 16.44 13.89
N LEU A 155 -6.54 16.87 12.68
CA LEU A 155 -7.43 18.02 12.48
C LEU A 155 -8.91 17.69 12.63
N TYR A 156 -9.33 16.52 12.18
CA TYR A 156 -10.75 16.21 11.95
C TYR A 156 -11.28 15.01 12.75
N GLY A 157 -10.43 14.30 13.51
CA GLY A 157 -10.81 13.07 14.21
C GLY A 157 -10.47 11.81 13.42
N GLY A 158 -10.57 10.65 14.06
CA GLY A 158 -10.21 9.34 13.50
C GLY A 158 -11.40 8.43 13.16
N ASP A 159 -12.64 8.85 13.48
CA ASP A 159 -13.82 7.99 13.55
C ASP A 159 -14.16 7.26 12.24
N GLY A 160 -13.75 7.82 11.10
CA GLY A 160 -13.95 7.21 9.80
C GLY A 160 -13.01 6.06 9.48
N LEU A 161 -12.03 5.73 10.33
CA LEU A 161 -11.09 4.63 10.15
C LEU A 161 -11.51 3.40 10.96
N SER A 162 -11.73 2.27 10.29
CA SER A 162 -12.06 1.03 10.99
C SER A 162 -10.84 0.46 11.72
N VAL A 163 -11.05 -0.04 12.94
CA VAL A 163 -10.02 -0.77 13.72
C VAL A 163 -9.37 -1.89 12.90
N SER A 164 -10.18 -2.62 12.13
CA SER A 164 -9.66 -3.69 11.27
C SER A 164 -8.74 -3.19 10.16
N LEU A 165 -8.98 -2.01 9.59
CA LEU A 165 -8.10 -1.42 8.59
C LEU A 165 -6.75 -1.03 9.20
N VAL A 166 -6.77 -0.46 10.41
CA VAL A 166 -5.56 -0.13 11.17
C VAL A 166 -4.72 -1.39 11.45
N ILE A 167 -5.33 -2.43 12.03
CA ILE A 167 -4.65 -3.68 12.38
C ILE A 167 -4.19 -4.44 11.14
N ALA A 168 -5.07 -4.63 10.15
CA ALA A 168 -4.73 -5.36 8.92
C ALA A 168 -3.64 -4.61 8.13
N GLY A 169 -3.61 -3.28 8.16
CA GLY A 169 -2.51 -2.50 7.60
C GLY A 169 -1.17 -2.93 8.17
N HIS A 170 -1.01 -2.95 9.50
CA HIS A 170 0.24 -3.40 10.12
C HIS A 170 0.59 -4.85 9.81
N LEU A 171 -0.37 -5.77 9.91
CA LEU A 171 -0.12 -7.19 9.67
C LEU A 171 0.29 -7.44 8.22
N THR A 172 -0.41 -6.83 7.27
CA THR A 172 -0.13 -7.05 5.84
C THR A 172 1.21 -6.45 5.43
N ILE A 173 1.59 -5.28 5.94
CA ILE A 173 2.91 -4.69 5.69
C ILE A 173 4.02 -5.53 6.34
N ALA A 174 3.83 -5.97 7.59
CA ALA A 174 4.78 -6.84 8.28
C ALA A 174 5.01 -8.16 7.51
N THR A 175 3.94 -8.79 7.01
CA THR A 175 4.07 -10.02 6.21
C THR A 175 4.91 -9.80 4.94
N ARG A 176 4.77 -8.66 4.26
CA ARG A 176 5.57 -8.33 3.07
C ARG A 176 7.04 -8.08 3.43
N LEU A 177 7.32 -7.36 4.51
CA LEU A 177 8.69 -7.15 5.01
C LEU A 177 9.37 -8.49 5.36
N ILE A 178 8.65 -9.41 6.00
CA ILE A 178 9.14 -10.76 6.31
C ILE A 178 9.45 -11.52 5.00
N GLN A 179 8.55 -11.49 4.01
CA GLN A 179 8.79 -12.13 2.71
C GLN A 179 10.04 -11.58 2.00
N VAL A 180 10.24 -10.26 2.03
CA VAL A 180 11.43 -9.61 1.45
C VAL A 180 12.70 -10.04 2.19
N TRP A 181 12.67 -10.06 3.53
CA TRP A 181 13.80 -10.49 4.34
C TRP A 181 14.18 -11.95 4.06
N TYR A 182 13.21 -12.87 4.01
CA TYR A 182 13.49 -14.27 3.66
C TYR A 182 14.08 -14.40 2.26
N SER A 183 13.54 -13.66 1.29
CA SER A 183 14.08 -13.61 -0.08
C SER A 183 15.54 -13.15 -0.09
N ALA A 184 15.87 -12.11 0.68
CA ALA A 184 17.23 -11.59 0.78
C ALA A 184 18.19 -12.54 1.54
N LYS A 185 17.70 -13.25 2.57
CA LYS A 185 18.50 -14.26 3.29
C LYS A 185 18.93 -15.42 2.38
N ILE A 186 18.06 -15.81 1.43
CA ILE A 186 18.32 -16.92 0.52
C ILE A 186 19.16 -16.46 -0.68
N GLY A 187 18.81 -15.33 -1.29
CA GLY A 187 19.37 -14.89 -2.58
C GLY A 187 20.35 -13.71 -2.49
N GLY A 188 20.61 -13.17 -1.30
CA GLY A 188 21.38 -11.94 -1.10
C GLY A 188 20.57 -10.66 -1.35
N TRP A 189 21.13 -9.51 -0.97
CA TRP A 189 20.55 -8.20 -1.22
C TRP A 189 20.91 -7.69 -2.62
N ASP A 190 19.90 -7.47 -3.46
CA ASP A 190 20.03 -6.82 -4.77
C ASP A 190 19.17 -5.56 -4.85
N ARG A 191 19.34 -4.76 -5.92
CA ARG A 191 18.63 -3.47 -6.09
C ARG A 191 17.10 -3.61 -6.04
N ASN A 192 16.52 -4.70 -6.54
CA ASN A 192 15.07 -4.91 -6.47
C ASN A 192 14.61 -5.16 -5.04
N ARG A 193 15.29 -6.07 -4.32
CA ARG A 193 14.95 -6.38 -2.92
C ARG A 193 15.12 -5.16 -2.01
N ILE A 194 16.17 -4.36 -2.24
CA ILE A 194 16.40 -3.10 -1.53
C ILE A 194 15.25 -2.12 -1.84
N GLY A 195 14.87 -1.96 -3.11
CA GLY A 195 13.77 -1.07 -3.50
C GLY A 195 12.44 -1.45 -2.85
N ILE A 196 12.10 -2.74 -2.81
CA ILE A 196 10.89 -3.22 -2.13
C ILE A 196 11.00 -2.98 -0.62
N ALA A 197 12.13 -3.30 0.01
CA ALA A 197 12.34 -3.10 1.44
C ALA A 197 12.19 -1.62 1.84
N VAL A 198 12.75 -0.69 1.07
CA VAL A 198 12.62 0.75 1.32
C VAL A 198 11.16 1.19 1.25
N GLY A 199 10.42 0.77 0.21
CA GLY A 199 9.01 1.12 0.04
C GLY A 199 8.14 0.58 1.18
N GLU A 200 8.33 -0.68 1.58
CA GLU A 200 7.55 -1.29 2.66
C GLU A 200 7.96 -0.79 4.05
N LEU A 201 9.24 -0.45 4.28
CA LEU A 201 9.66 0.20 5.53
C LEU A 201 9.08 1.61 5.65
N ALA A 202 9.11 2.39 4.57
CA ALA A 202 8.47 3.70 4.54
C ALA A 202 6.98 3.57 4.85
N ASN A 203 6.28 2.64 4.20
CA ASN A 203 4.88 2.33 4.42
C ASN A 203 4.59 1.91 5.87
N GLN A 204 5.41 1.05 6.49
CA GLN A 204 5.22 0.65 7.89
C GLN A 204 5.40 1.82 8.85
N ILE A 205 6.42 2.66 8.63
CA ILE A 205 6.72 3.80 9.49
C ILE A 205 5.61 4.84 9.39
N SER A 206 5.22 5.23 8.18
CA SER A 206 4.13 6.19 7.97
C SER A 206 2.79 5.67 8.48
N TRP A 207 2.52 4.37 8.34
CA TRP A 207 1.32 3.75 8.91
C TRP A 207 1.36 3.75 10.44
N ALA A 208 2.52 3.49 11.06
CA ALA A 208 2.66 3.60 12.51
C ALA A 208 2.42 5.03 13.02
N VAL A 209 2.90 6.05 12.31
CA VAL A 209 2.61 7.45 12.65
C VAL A 209 1.11 7.73 12.57
N ALA A 210 0.44 7.32 11.48
CA ALA A 210 -1.00 7.48 11.34
C ALA A 210 -1.77 6.76 12.46
N THR A 211 -1.40 5.52 12.79
CA THR A 211 -2.01 4.75 13.88
C THR A 211 -1.82 5.41 15.24
N VAL A 212 -0.62 5.94 15.52
CA VAL A 212 -0.36 6.65 16.79
C VAL A 212 -1.26 7.86 16.90
N VAL A 213 -1.34 8.70 15.86
CA VAL A 213 -2.20 9.88 15.88
C VAL A 213 -3.67 9.48 16.01
N TRP A 214 -4.09 8.42 15.30
CA TRP A 214 -5.42 7.84 15.43
C TRP A 214 -5.74 7.46 16.89
N ILE A 215 -4.91 6.66 17.55
CA ILE A 215 -5.14 6.24 18.96
C ILE A 215 -5.28 7.42 19.94
N PHE A 216 -4.63 8.55 19.68
CA PHE A 216 -4.62 9.69 20.61
C PHE A 216 -5.68 10.76 20.30
N VAL A 217 -6.31 10.72 19.13
CA VAL A 217 -7.27 11.72 18.67
C VAL A 217 -8.68 11.12 18.50
N ASP A 218 -8.77 9.81 18.30
CA ASP A 218 -9.99 8.99 18.39
C ASP A 218 -10.37 8.76 19.87
#